data_AF-A0A496J7Y1-F1
#
_entry.id   AF-A0A496J7Y1-F1
#
_cell.length_a   1.000
_cell.length_b   1.000
_cell.length_c   1.000
_cell.angle_alpha   90.00
_cell.angle_beta   90.00
_cell.angle_gamma   90.00
#
_symmetry.space_group_name_H-M   'P 1'
#
loop_
_entity.id
_entity.type
_entity.pdbx_description
1 polymer ?
#
loop_
_entity_poly.entity_id
_entity_poly.type
_entity_poly.pdbx_seq_one_letter_code
_entity_poly.pdbx_strand_id
1 'polypeptide(L)'
;MSVNSKDNKDKQQQNVSSGISQISLKKVATFDENGASFENLKSINFVYGANGSGKTTTSSFLKNLAENGIEDKFASSKIIWYNNESLKIEVYNKQFKEE
;
A
#
# COMPACT_ATOMS: atom_id res chain seq x y z
N MET A 1 23.78 37.86 -19.01
CA MET A 1 22.77 37.79 -17.93
C MET A 1 21.42 37.88 -18.62
N SER A 2 20.57 36.87 -18.66
CA SER A 2 20.11 36.05 -17.54
C SER A 2 19.96 34.59 -17.96
N VAL A 3 20.46 33.69 -17.12
CA VAL A 3 20.24 32.25 -17.19
C VAL A 3 18.84 32.01 -16.62
N ASN A 4 17.94 31.42 -17.41
CA ASN A 4 16.57 31.17 -16.97
C ASN A 4 16.58 29.96 -16.03
N SER A 5 16.66 30.23 -14.73
CA SER A 5 16.56 29.25 -13.66
C SER A 5 15.09 28.85 -13.48
N LYS A 6 14.65 27.89 -14.28
CA LYS A 6 13.49 27.04 -13.97
C LYS A 6 13.82 25.59 -14.28
N ASP A 7 14.96 25.16 -13.76
CA ASP A 7 15.19 23.75 -13.50
C ASP A 7 14.86 23.46 -12.05
N ASN A 8 14.24 22.30 -11.85
CA ASN A 8 14.30 21.48 -10.64
C ASN A 8 13.15 21.61 -9.62
N LYS A 9 11.94 21.25 -10.03
CA LYS A 9 10.92 20.69 -9.11
C LYS A 9 10.30 19.35 -9.51
N ASP A 10 10.72 18.73 -10.61
CA ASP A 10 10.15 17.44 -11.06
C ASP A 10 11.15 16.27 -11.06
N LYS A 11 12.39 16.48 -10.60
CA LYS A 11 13.33 15.37 -10.39
C LYS A 11 13.21 14.82 -8.98
N GLN A 12 12.15 14.05 -8.72
CA GLN A 12 12.15 12.96 -7.73
C GLN A 12 10.88 12.08 -7.76
N GLN A 13 10.42 11.70 -8.96
CA GLN A 13 9.64 10.46 -9.08
C GLN A 13 10.60 9.35 -9.50
N GLN A 14 11.12 8.64 -8.49
CA GLN A 14 11.81 7.37 -8.73
C GLN A 14 10.90 6.46 -9.58
N ASN A 15 11.49 5.94 -10.65
CA ASN A 15 10.88 5.13 -11.72
C ASN A 15 10.30 3.80 -11.22
N VAL A 16 9.21 3.83 -10.45
CA VAL A 16 8.47 2.61 -10.11
C VAL A 16 7.44 2.37 -11.22
N SER A 17 7.82 1.56 -12.21
CA SER A 17 6.95 1.18 -13.34
C SER A 17 6.19 -0.13 -13.11
N SER A 18 6.36 -0.76 -11.94
CA SER A 18 5.76 -2.04 -11.57
C SER A 18 5.48 -2.11 -10.07
N GLY A 19 4.55 -2.99 -9.66
CA GLY A 19 4.17 -3.18 -8.26
C GLY A 19 2.87 -2.47 -7.88
N ILE A 20 2.65 -2.29 -6.57
CA ILE A 20 1.42 -1.70 -6.04
C ILE A 20 1.52 -0.17 -6.11
N SER A 21 0.55 0.47 -6.75
CA SER A 21 0.44 1.93 -6.84
C SER A 21 -0.37 2.53 -5.70
N GLN A 22 -1.36 1.78 -5.19
CA GLN A 22 -2.22 2.21 -4.08
C GLN A 22 -2.68 1.03 -3.22
N ILE A 23 -2.75 1.26 -1.91
CA ILE A 23 -3.40 0.36 -0.94
C ILE A 23 -4.52 1.15 -0.26
N SER A 24 -5.75 0.65 -0.27
CA SER A 24 -6.91 1.30 0.36
C SER A 24 -7.58 0.38 1.37
N LEU A 25 -7.77 0.88 2.59
CA LEU A 25 -8.40 0.18 3.70
C LEU A 25 -9.67 0.95 4.11
N LYS A 26 -10.80 0.25 4.15
CA LYS A 26 -12.11 0.85 4.44
C LYS A 26 -13.02 -0.18 5.10
N LYS A 27 -13.82 0.28 6.07
CA LYS A 27 -14.75 -0.56 6.86
C LYS A 27 -14.08 -1.80 7.46
N VAL A 28 -12.87 -1.65 7.97
CA VAL A 28 -12.09 -2.76 8.55
C VAL A 28 -11.30 -2.29 9.78
N ALA A 29 -11.34 -3.05 10.87
CA ALA A 29 -10.71 -2.69 12.14
C ALA A 29 -11.09 -1.26 12.59
N THR A 30 -10.14 -0.32 12.61
CA THR A 30 -10.34 1.08 13.00
C THR A 30 -10.62 2.01 11.81
N PHE A 31 -10.59 1.51 10.57
CA PHE A 31 -10.93 2.27 9.37
C PHE A 31 -12.46 2.32 9.22
N ASP A 32 -13.00 3.53 9.20
CA ASP A 32 -14.42 3.80 9.03
C ASP A 32 -14.85 3.67 7.55
N GLU A 33 -16.03 4.22 7.22
CA GLU A 33 -16.54 4.26 5.86
C GLU A 33 -15.79 5.21 4.92
N ASN A 34 -15.02 6.16 5.42
CA ASN A 34 -14.15 6.98 4.59
C ASN A 34 -12.83 6.25 4.32
N GLY A 35 -12.33 5.55 5.34
CA GLY A 35 -11.13 4.72 5.26
C GLY A 35 -9.85 5.54 5.13
N ALA A 36 -8.79 4.90 4.67
CA ALA A 36 -7.54 5.56 4.33
C ALA A 36 -6.84 4.88 3.14
N SER A 37 -6.05 5.66 2.41
CA SER A 37 -5.29 5.20 1.27
C SER A 37 -3.81 5.56 1.40
N PHE A 38 -2.96 4.58 1.11
CA PHE A 38 -1.54 4.79 0.88
C PHE A 38 -1.34 4.97 -0.62
N GLU A 39 -0.94 6.17 -1.02
CA GLU A 39 -0.69 6.57 -2.41
C GLU A 39 0.78 6.95 -2.59
N ASN A 40 1.21 7.14 -3.85
CA ASN A 40 2.58 7.53 -4.19
C ASN A 40 3.65 6.58 -3.62
N LEU A 41 3.33 5.29 -3.55
CA LEU A 41 4.20 4.24 -3.04
C LEU A 41 5.52 4.19 -3.82
N LYS A 42 6.62 4.03 -3.07
CA LYS A 42 7.97 3.82 -3.61
C LYS A 42 8.28 2.33 -3.66
N SER A 43 9.45 1.96 -4.18
CA SER A 43 9.93 0.56 -4.12
C SER A 43 10.07 0.05 -2.68
N ILE A 44 10.38 0.95 -1.74
CA ILE A 44 10.46 0.65 -0.30
C ILE A 44 9.63 1.70 0.45
N ASN A 45 8.71 1.24 1.29
CA ASN A 45 7.83 2.10 2.07
C ASN A 45 7.93 1.73 3.56
N PHE A 46 7.89 2.75 4.42
CA PHE A 46 7.88 2.57 5.87
C PHE A 46 6.51 3.00 6.41
N VAL A 47 5.76 2.06 6.98
CA VAL A 47 4.46 2.33 7.60
C VAL A 47 4.61 2.21 9.11
N TYR A 48 4.38 3.31 9.83
CA TYR A 48 4.52 3.41 11.28
C TYR A 48 3.38 4.23 11.90
N GLY A 49 3.19 4.14 13.22
CA GLY A 49 2.13 4.85 13.94
C GLY A 49 1.78 4.23 15.28
N ALA A 50 0.83 4.81 16.01
CA ALA A 50 0.37 4.34 17.32
C ALA A 50 -0.39 3.00 17.26
N ASN A 51 -0.67 2.40 18.41
CA ASN A 51 -1.54 1.22 18.47
C ASN A 51 -2.93 1.54 17.90
N GLY A 52 -3.50 0.60 17.14
CA GLY A 52 -4.77 0.84 16.44
C GLY A 52 -4.65 1.67 15.15
N SER A 53 -3.46 2.13 14.74
CA SER A 53 -3.27 2.89 13.49
C SER A 53 -3.36 2.06 12.20
N GLY A 54 -3.78 0.79 12.28
CA GLY A 54 -3.95 -0.08 11.11
C GLY A 54 -2.71 -0.83 10.61
N LYS A 55 -1.53 -0.73 11.24
CA LYS A 55 -0.30 -1.41 10.79
C LYS A 55 -0.48 -2.92 10.56
N THR A 56 -0.97 -3.64 11.58
CA THR A 56 -1.22 -5.08 11.48
C THR A 56 -2.32 -5.36 10.46
N THR A 57 -3.39 -4.54 10.45
CA THR A 57 -4.50 -4.64 9.49
C THR A 57 -4.02 -4.58 8.04
N THR A 58 -3.12 -3.65 7.71
CA THR A 58 -2.51 -3.55 6.37
C THR A 58 -1.79 -4.84 6.00
N SER A 59 -0.97 -5.39 6.90
CA SER A 59 -0.23 -6.64 6.62
C SER A 59 -1.16 -7.84 6.46
N SER A 60 -2.19 -7.97 7.30
CA SER A 60 -3.18 -9.05 7.22
C SER A 60 -4.02 -8.96 5.95
N PHE A 61 -4.37 -7.75 5.52
CA PHE A 61 -5.06 -7.54 4.24
C PHE A 61 -4.21 -8.03 3.05
N LEU A 62 -2.92 -7.68 3.01
CA LEU A 62 -2.03 -8.14 1.95
C LEU A 62 -1.84 -9.67 1.97
N LYS A 63 -1.77 -10.30 3.15
CA LYS A 63 -1.68 -11.77 3.27
C LYS A 63 -2.97 -12.42 2.73
N ASN A 64 -4.12 -11.88 3.10
CA ASN A 64 -5.43 -12.35 2.65
C ASN A 64 -5.56 -12.30 1.11
N LEU A 65 -5.09 -11.21 0.48
CA LEU A 65 -4.99 -11.12 -0.97
C LEU A 65 -4.04 -12.16 -1.58
N ALA A 66 -2.89 -12.41 -0.94
CA ALA A 66 -1.91 -13.38 -1.41
C ALA A 66 -2.45 -14.83 -1.41
N GLU A 67 -3.36 -15.15 -0.50
CA GLU A 67 -3.96 -16.48 -0.33
C GLU A 67 -5.19 -16.72 -1.23
N ASN A 68 -5.50 -15.80 -2.14
CA ASN A 68 -6.64 -15.85 -3.08
C ASN A 68 -8.03 -15.94 -2.43
N GLY A 69 -8.16 -15.61 -1.14
CA GLY A 69 -9.45 -15.55 -0.45
C GLY A 69 -9.67 -14.16 0.11
N ILE A 70 -10.55 -13.35 -0.49
CA ILE A 70 -10.94 -12.07 0.14
C ILE A 70 -11.92 -12.40 1.27
N GLU A 71 -11.47 -12.31 2.52
CA GLU A 71 -12.37 -12.40 3.67
C GLU A 71 -13.37 -11.25 3.65
N ASP A 72 -14.61 -11.48 4.11
CA ASP A 72 -15.70 -10.49 4.12
C ASP A 72 -15.29 -9.17 4.80
N LYS A 73 -14.47 -9.25 5.85
CA LYS A 73 -13.95 -8.07 6.59
C LYS A 73 -13.09 -7.15 5.72
N PHE A 74 -12.57 -7.63 4.60
CA PHE A 74 -11.76 -6.87 3.65
C PHE A 74 -12.50 -6.51 2.36
N ALA A 75 -13.79 -6.84 2.23
CA ALA A 75 -14.56 -6.64 1.00
C ALA A 75 -14.63 -5.17 0.51
N SER A 76 -14.46 -4.19 1.42
CA SER A 76 -14.40 -2.75 1.08
C SER A 76 -12.99 -2.23 0.84
N SER A 77 -11.96 -3.05 1.02
CA SER A 77 -10.54 -2.72 0.86
C SER A 77 -10.01 -3.23 -0.48
N LYS A 78 -9.00 -2.56 -1.05
CA LYS A 78 -8.43 -2.93 -2.35
C LYS A 78 -6.97 -2.48 -2.51
N ILE A 79 -6.26 -3.13 -3.43
CA ILE A 79 -5.01 -2.63 -3.98
C ILE A 79 -5.19 -2.27 -5.45
N ILE A 80 -4.37 -1.34 -5.94
CA ILE A 80 -4.26 -1.01 -7.36
C ILE A 80 -2.81 -1.28 -7.77
N TRP A 81 -2.63 -1.91 -8.93
CA TRP A 81 -1.33 -2.22 -9.50
C TRP A 81 -0.95 -1.16 -10.54
N TYR A 82 0.34 -0.90 -10.69
CA TYR A 82 0.83 -0.18 -11.87
C TYR A 82 0.51 -1.01 -13.13
N ASN A 83 0.00 -0.34 -14.17
CA ASN A 83 -0.31 -0.94 -15.47
C ASN A 83 -1.27 -2.15 -15.42
N ASN A 84 -2.04 -2.32 -14.34
CA ASN A 84 -2.87 -3.50 -14.09
C ASN A 84 -2.09 -4.84 -14.09
N GLU A 85 -0.79 -4.81 -13.82
CA GLU A 85 0.06 -6.00 -13.77
C GLU A 85 0.24 -6.47 -12.33
N SER A 86 -0.43 -7.55 -11.95
CA SER A 86 -0.32 -8.12 -10.60
C SER A 86 0.98 -8.91 -10.43
N LEU A 87 1.66 -8.69 -9.31
CA LEU A 87 2.81 -9.48 -8.89
C LEU A 87 2.43 -10.41 -7.73
N LYS A 88 3.27 -11.44 -7.51
CA LYS A 88 3.14 -12.28 -6.31
C LYS A 88 3.32 -11.42 -5.06
N ILE A 89 2.36 -11.50 -4.13
CA ILE A 89 2.45 -10.85 -2.83
C ILE A 89 3.06 -11.83 -1.83
N GLU A 90 4.10 -11.41 -1.13
CA GLU A 90 4.72 -12.15 -0.03
C GLU A 90 4.58 -11.32 1.25
N VAL A 91 4.06 -11.93 2.32
CA VAL A 91 3.83 -11.23 3.59
C VAL A 91 4.54 -11.92 4.74
N TYR A 92 5.52 -11.23 5.31
CA TYR A 92 6.23 -11.65 6.50
C TYR A 92 5.67 -10.94 7.75
N ASN A 93 4.60 -11.49 8.33
CA ASN A 93 3.98 -10.97 9.55
C ASN A 93 4.07 -12.02 10.70
N LYS A 94 3.38 -11.76 11.82
CA LYS A 94 3.35 -12.69 12.96
C LYS A 94 2.77 -14.06 12.58
N GLN A 95 1.71 -14.09 11.78
CA GLN A 95 1.08 -15.35 11.33
C GLN A 95 2.05 -16.20 10.52
N PHE A 96 2.80 -15.59 9.59
CA PHE A 96 3.84 -16.28 8.83
C PHE A 96 4.90 -16.95 9.72
N LYS A 97 5.22 -16.36 10.88
CA LYS A 97 6.20 -16.93 11.81
C LYS A 97 5.64 -18.07 12.67
N GLU A 98 4.33 -18.13 12.82
CA GLU A 98 3.62 -19.08 13.70
C GLU A 98 3.06 -20.30 12.93
N GLU A 99 2.95 -20.20 11.60
CA GLU A 99 2.74 -21.31 10.65
C GLU A 99 3.97 -22.24 10.57
#